data_AF-A0A954GDK0-F1
#
_entry.id   AF-A0A954GDK0-F1
#
_cell.length_a   1.000
_cell.length_b   1.000
_cell.length_c   1.000
_cell.angle_alpha   90.00
_cell.angle_beta   90.00
_cell.angle_gamma   90.00
#
_symmetry.space_group_name_H-M   'P 1'
#
loop_
_entity.id
_entity.type
_entity.pdbx_description
1 polymer ?
#
loop_
_entity_poly.entity_id
_entity_poly.type
_entity_poly.pdbx_seq_one_letter_code
_entity_poly.pdbx_strand_id
1 'polypeptide(L)' 'MEAVHVAAEHRRRGIGTMMLQWAIDEARQRDCRRVQLTTDKRRTEAHGLYQRLGFTFSHEGAKLYL' A
#
# COMPACT_ATOMS: atom_id res chain seq x y z
N MET A 1 6.08 3.65 -2.60
CA MET A 1 4.88 3.54 -3.44
C MET A 1 3.87 4.54 -2.95
N GLU A 2 3.30 5.29 -3.88
CA GLU A 2 2.14 6.16 -3.61
C GLU A 2 1.04 5.82 -4.63
N ALA A 3 -0.22 6.10 -4.28
CA ALA A 3 -1.37 6.03 -5.19
C ALA A 3 -1.83 4.63 -5.70
N VAL A 4 -1.75 3.57 -4.89
CA VAL A 4 -2.46 2.30 -5.22
C VAL A 4 -3.97 2.50 -5.15
N HIS A 5 -4.66 2.30 -6.28
CA HIS A 5 -6.11 2.47 -6.39
C HIS A 5 -6.74 1.33 -7.18
N VAL A 6 -7.92 0.91 -6.72
CA VAL A 6 -8.80 -0.02 -7.44
C VAL A 6 -10.14 0.68 -7.63
N ALA A 7 -10.62 0.70 -8.88
CA ALA A 7 -11.93 1.22 -9.22
C ALA A 7 -13.02 0.57 -8.35
N ALA A 8 -14.04 1.34 -7.95
CA ALA A 8 -15.00 0.91 -6.95
C ALA A 8 -15.69 -0.43 -7.30
N GLU A 9 -16.06 -0.60 -8.57
CA GLU A 9 -16.69 -1.81 -9.13
C GLU A 9 -15.80 -3.07 -9.11
N HIS A 10 -14.49 -2.88 -8.93
CA HIS A 10 -13.47 -3.93 -8.95
C HIS A 10 -12.83 -4.18 -7.58
N ARG A 11 -13.27 -3.47 -6.52
CA ARG A 11 -12.78 -3.68 -5.15
C ARG A 11 -13.20 -5.05 -4.62
N ARG A 12 -12.51 -5.49 -3.55
CA ARG A 12 -12.74 -6.79 -2.86
C ARG A 12 -12.54 -8.05 -3.72
N ARG A 13 -11.99 -7.92 -4.94
CA ARG A 13 -11.64 -9.04 -5.83
C ARG A 13 -10.17 -9.46 -5.76
N GLY A 14 -9.42 -8.98 -4.77
CA GLY A 14 -7.99 -9.29 -4.61
C GLY A 14 -7.02 -8.51 -5.50
N ILE A 15 -7.51 -7.65 -6.41
CA ILE A 15 -6.68 -6.90 -7.36
C ILE A 15 -5.60 -6.05 -6.65
N GLY A 16 -5.99 -5.30 -5.62
CA GLY A 16 -5.02 -4.50 -4.86
C GLY A 16 -3.94 -5.35 -4.17
N THR A 17 -4.29 -6.55 -3.71
CA THR A 17 -3.34 -7.51 -3.16
C THR A 17 -2.36 -7.96 -4.23
N MET A 18 -2.85 -8.34 -5.42
CA MET A 18 -2.01 -8.78 -6.53
C MET A 18 -1.03 -7.69 -6.97
N MET A 19 -1.49 -6.45 -7.10
CA MET A 19 -0.65 -5.31 -7.46
C MET A 19 0.48 -5.10 -6.46
N LEU A 20 0.17 -5.12 -5.16
CA LEU A 20 1.15 -4.93 -4.10
C LEU A 20 2.14 -6.10 -4.01
N GLN A 21 1.65 -7.34 -4.14
CA GLN A 21 2.49 -8.52 -4.09
C GLN A 21 3.51 -8.51 -5.23
N TRP A 22 3.05 -8.22 -6.45
CA TRP A 22 3.94 -8.06 -7.61
C TRP A 22 4.99 -6.96 -7.36
N ALA A 23 4.58 -5.80 -6.86
CA ALA A 23 5.52 -4.71 -6.59
C ALA A 23 6.55 -5.05 -5.49
N ILE A 24 6.15 -5.82 -4.47
CA ILE A 24 7.06 -6.32 -3.43
C ILE A 24 8.06 -7.31 -4.04
N ASP A 25 7.58 -8.23 -4.88
CA ASP A 25 8.44 -9.25 -5.49
C ASP A 25 9.43 -8.63 -6.48
N GLU A 26 9.01 -7.64 -7.27
CA GLU A 26 9.91 -6.81 -8.08
C GLU A 26 10.97 -6.10 -7.24
N ALA A 27 10.59 -5.51 -6.10
CA ALA A 27 11.54 -4.85 -5.22
C ALA A 27 12.57 -5.85 -4.65
N ARG A 28 12.12 -7.06 -4.29
CA ARG A 28 13.02 -8.14 -3.84
C ARG A 28 13.99 -8.57 -4.92
N GLN A 29 13.54 -8.74 -6.16
CA GLN A 29 14.40 -9.09 -7.30
C GLN A 29 15.48 -8.03 -7.58
N ARG A 30 15.23 -6.78 -7.18
CA ARG A 30 16.16 -5.65 -7.33
C ARG A 30 17.00 -5.40 -6.07
N ASP A 31 17.07 -6.35 -5.15
CA ASP A 31 17.77 -6.25 -3.86
C ASP A 31 17.38 -5.02 -3.02
N CYS A 32 16.15 -4.54 -3.17
CA CYS A 32 15.65 -3.46 -2.34
C CYS A 32 15.43 -3.96 -0.91
N ARG A 33 16.06 -3.27 0.05
CA ARG A 33 15.98 -3.65 1.48
C ARG A 33 14.67 -3.25 2.15
N ARG A 34 13.86 -2.39 1.52
CA ARG A 34 12.64 -1.86 2.10
C ARG A 34 11.66 -1.40 1.04
N VAL A 35 10.38 -1.67 1.26
CA VAL A 35 9.25 -1.05 0.55
C VAL A 35 8.52 -0.14 1.52
N GLN A 36 8.26 1.10 1.11
CA GLN A 36 7.52 2.08 1.91
C GLN A 36 6.27 2.54 1.16
N LEU A 37 5.21 2.79 1.91
CA LEU A 37 4.00 3.43 1.42
C LEU A 37 3.52 4.48 2.42
N THR A 38 2.93 5.53 1.89
CA THR A 38 2.18 6.53 2.64
C THR A 38 0.70 6.32 2.29
N THR A 39 -0.18 6.41 3.28
CA THR A 39 -1.62 6.29 3.07
C THR A 39 -2.35 7.28 3.94
N ASP A 40 -3.46 7.80 3.42
CA ASP A 40 -4.36 8.62 4.23
C ASP A 40 -4.94 7.77 5.38
N LYS A 41 -4.99 8.36 6.59
CA LYS A 41 -5.54 7.68 7.79
C LYS A 41 -7.02 7.33 7.63
N ARG A 42 -7.76 8.05 6.79
CA ARG A 42 -9.19 7.81 6.51
C ARG A 42 -9.44 6.54 5.69
N ARG A 43 -8.42 5.97 5.05
CA ARG A 43 -8.54 4.78 4.19
C ARG A 43 -8.36 3.48 5.00
N THR A 44 -9.22 3.26 5.99
CA THR A 44 -9.15 2.14 6.94
C THR A 44 -9.14 0.77 6.25
N GLU A 45 -9.91 0.57 5.18
CA GLU A 45 -9.89 -0.68 4.41
C GLU A 45 -8.52 -0.99 3.79
N ALA A 46 -7.81 0.04 3.31
CA ALA A 46 -6.48 -0.11 2.76
C ALA A 46 -5.48 -0.50 3.86
N HIS A 47 -5.67 0.00 5.08
CA HIS A 47 -4.78 -0.34 6.20
C HIS A 47 -4.80 -1.84 6.51
N GLY A 48 -5.99 -2.44 6.56
CA GLY A 48 -6.12 -3.88 6.79
C GLY A 48 -5.54 -4.72 5.66
N LEU A 49 -5.50 -4.21 4.42
CA LEU A 49 -4.76 -4.85 3.33
C LEU A 49 -3.25 -4.77 3.56
N TYR A 50 -2.71 -3.60 3.88
CA TYR A 50 -1.27 -3.40 4.10
C TYR A 50 -0.75 -4.23 5.27
N GLN A 51 -1.48 -4.29 6.39
CA GLN A 51 -1.10 -5.12 7.54
C GLN A 51 -1.04 -6.61 7.18
N ARG A 52 -2.01 -7.12 6.41
CA ARG A 52 -2.00 -8.52 5.93
C ARG A 52 -0.82 -8.84 5.02
N LEU A 53 -0.27 -7.84 4.34
CA LEU A 53 0.94 -7.96 3.51
C LEU A 53 2.24 -7.71 4.29
N GLY A 54 2.17 -7.53 5.62
CA GLY A 54 3.33 -7.38 6.49
C GLY A 54 3.87 -5.95 6.62
N PHE A 55 3.15 -4.95 6.11
CA PHE A 55 3.52 -3.55 6.37
C PHE A 55 3.25 -3.16 7.82
N THR A 56 4.17 -2.40 8.41
CA THR A 56 4.01 -1.80 9.73
C THR A 56 3.87 -0.29 9.61
N PHE A 57 2.87 0.28 10.28
CA PHE A 57 2.67 1.73 10.35
C PHE A 57 3.60 2.34 11.38
N SER A 58 4.85 2.57 10.99
CA SER A 58 5.90 3.15 11.84
C SER A 58 6.11 4.65 11.65
N HIS A 59 5.53 5.25 10.61
CA HIS A 59 5.75 6.65 10.24
C HIS A 59 4.41 7.35 10.08
N GLU A 60 4.31 8.60 10.55
CA GLU A 60 3.16 9.47 10.35
C GLU A 60 3.41 10.44 9.20
N GLY A 61 2.50 10.46 8.21
CA GLY A 61 2.55 11.43 7.12
C GLY A 61 1.98 12.79 7.56
N ALA A 62 2.62 13.89 7.14
CA ALA A 62 2.14 15.25 7.37
C ALA A 62 1.57 15.86 6.07
N LYS A 63 0.55 16.71 6.20
CA LYS A 63 -0.01 17.51 5.10
C LYS A 63 -0.20 18.95 5.59
N LEU A 64 0.20 19.93 4.79
CA LEU A 64 -0.15 21.34 4.97
C LEU A 64 -1.10 21.74 3.84
N TYR A 65 -2.30 22.19 4.20
CA TYR A 65 -3.22 22.82 3.27
C TYR A 65 -2.98 24.33 3.32
N LEU A 66 -2.90 24.97 2.16
CA LEU A 66 -2.76 26.42 2.01
C LEU A 66 -4.11 27.04 1.67
#